data_AF-A0A2X3I872-F1
#
_entry.id   AF-A0A2X3I872-F1
#
_cell.length_a   1.000
_cell.length_b   1.000
_cell.length_c   1.000
_cell.angle_alpha   90.00
_cell.angle_beta   90.00
_cell.angle_gamma   90.00
#
_symmetry.space_group_name_H-M   'P 1'
#
loop_
_entity.id
_entity.type
_entity.pdbx_description
1 polymer ?
#
loop_
_entity_poly.entity_id
_entity_poly.type
_entity_poly.pdbx_seq_one_letter_code
_entity_poly.pdbx_strand_id
1 'polypeptide(L)'
;MSGINIDQRMIRKGSVDAIPPHVEANGGHFPVDVDKQVEEVARQGATPLVVAEGEKVLGIIALKDIVKGGIKERFAQLRKMGIKTVMITGDNRLTAAAIAAEAGVDDFLAEATPEAKLALIRQYQSEGRLVAMTGDGTNDAPALAQADVAVAMNSGHPGGEGSGQHGRPGFQPHQAD
;
A
#
# COMPACT_ATOMS: atom_id res chain seq x y z
N MET A 1 15.55 -0.42 -0.96
CA MET A 1 16.46 -1.57 -0.69
C MET A 1 17.14 -1.35 0.65
N SER A 2 17.40 -2.41 1.42
CA SER A 2 18.15 -2.36 2.68
C SER A 2 19.12 -3.53 2.75
N GLY A 3 20.04 -3.56 3.73
CA GLY A 3 20.90 -4.73 3.91
C GLY A 3 21.97 -4.53 4.97
N ILE A 4 22.95 -5.43 4.97
CA ILE A 4 24.05 -5.47 5.95
C ILE A 4 25.39 -5.72 5.24
N ASN A 5 26.44 -5.11 5.76
CA ASN A 5 27.82 -5.47 5.45
C ASN A 5 28.38 -6.21 6.66
N ILE A 6 28.80 -7.45 6.47
CA ILE A 6 29.38 -8.28 7.52
C ILE A 6 30.63 -8.95 6.97
N ASP A 7 31.75 -8.74 7.64
CA ASP A 7 33.08 -9.13 7.17
C ASP A 7 33.33 -8.61 5.72
N GLN A 8 33.61 -9.50 4.78
CA GLN A 8 33.79 -9.20 3.35
C GLN A 8 32.49 -9.36 2.53
N ARG A 9 31.35 -9.61 3.18
CA ARG A 9 30.07 -9.92 2.52
C ARG A 9 29.17 -8.69 2.50
N MET A 10 28.58 -8.42 1.34
CA MET A 10 27.59 -7.36 1.15
C MET A 10 26.24 -7.99 0.83
N ILE A 11 25.34 -8.06 1.80
CA ILE A 11 24.01 -8.66 1.62
C ILE A 11 22.98 -7.55 1.47
N ARG A 12 22.11 -7.64 0.46
CA ARG A 12 21.01 -6.71 0.21
C ARG A 12 19.70 -7.46 0.03
N LYS A 13 18.62 -6.85 0.52
CA LYS A 13 17.24 -7.25 0.25
C LYS A 13 16.42 -6.07 -0.24
N GLY A 14 15.60 -6.28 -1.26
CA GLY A 14 14.88 -5.18 -1.90
C GLY A 14 13.76 -5.65 -2.82
N SER A 15 13.08 -4.68 -3.41
CA SER A 15 12.10 -4.94 -4.48
C SER A 15 12.80 -5.51 -5.71
N VAL A 16 11.98 -6.09 -6.58
CA VAL A 16 12.39 -6.67 -7.86
C VAL A 16 12.99 -5.64 -8.82
N ASP A 17 12.71 -4.35 -8.63
CA ASP A 17 13.31 -3.27 -9.44
C ASP A 17 14.63 -2.75 -8.86
N ALA A 18 14.84 -2.91 -7.55
CA ALA A 18 15.99 -2.31 -6.87
C ALA A 18 17.21 -3.24 -6.81
N ILE A 19 17.00 -4.55 -6.87
CA ILE A 19 18.07 -5.55 -6.73
C ILE A 19 18.83 -5.83 -8.03
N PRO A 20 18.20 -5.94 -9.23
CA PRO A 20 18.94 -6.18 -10.46
C PRO A 20 20.03 -5.13 -10.74
N PRO A 21 19.76 -3.80 -10.63
CA PRO A 21 20.81 -2.79 -10.81
C PRO A 21 21.95 -2.93 -9.80
N HIS A 22 21.66 -3.39 -8.58
CA HIS A 22 22.69 -3.64 -7.57
C HIS A 22 23.57 -4.84 -7.93
N VAL A 23 22.96 -5.95 -8.39
CA VAL A 23 23.67 -7.15 -8.82
C VAL A 23 24.57 -6.86 -10.02
N GLU A 24 24.04 -6.16 -11.02
CA GLU A 24 24.78 -5.77 -12.24
C GLU A 24 25.95 -4.83 -11.92
N ALA A 25 25.75 -3.84 -11.03
CA ALA A 25 26.81 -2.93 -10.60
C ALA A 25 27.97 -3.63 -9.88
N ASN A 26 27.76 -4.84 -9.36
CA ASN A 26 28.80 -5.67 -8.76
C ASN A 26 29.39 -6.70 -9.73
N GLY A 27 29.01 -6.69 -11.02
CA GLY A 27 29.52 -7.61 -12.04
C GLY A 27 28.69 -8.88 -12.23
N GLY A 28 27.53 -8.97 -11.57
CA GLY A 28 26.65 -10.12 -11.63
C GLY A 28 25.64 -10.09 -12.77
N HIS A 29 24.91 -11.20 -12.91
CA HIS A 29 23.77 -11.32 -13.82
C HIS A 29 22.52 -11.74 -13.05
N PHE A 30 21.39 -11.11 -13.36
CA PHE A 30 20.12 -11.49 -12.78
C PHE A 30 19.59 -12.78 -13.44
N PRO A 31 19.39 -13.90 -12.71
CA PRO A 31 18.99 -15.15 -13.34
C PRO A 31 17.52 -15.14 -13.80
N VAL A 32 17.25 -15.59 -15.04
CA VAL A 32 15.90 -15.63 -15.63
C VAL A 32 14.91 -16.48 -14.82
N ASP A 33 15.38 -17.53 -14.13
CA ASP A 33 14.50 -18.36 -13.30
C ASP A 33 13.99 -17.61 -12.05
N VAL A 34 14.71 -16.57 -11.60
CA VAL A 34 14.27 -15.69 -10.51
C VAL A 34 13.10 -14.83 -10.98
N ASP A 35 13.09 -14.34 -12.22
CA ASP A 35 11.96 -13.58 -12.78
C ASP A 35 10.66 -14.40 -12.76
N LYS A 36 10.74 -15.68 -13.16
CA LYS A 36 9.57 -16.58 -13.13
C LYS A 36 9.02 -16.78 -11.72
N GLN A 37 9.91 -16.97 -10.74
CA GLN A 37 9.53 -17.12 -9.34
C GLN A 37 8.95 -15.82 -8.77
N VAL A 38 9.48 -14.66 -9.16
CA VAL A 38 8.95 -13.35 -8.80
C VAL A 38 7.51 -13.20 -9.30
N GLU A 39 7.25 -13.54 -10.57
CA GLU A 39 5.90 -13.49 -11.13
C GLU A 39 4.95 -14.45 -10.41
N GLU A 40 5.41 -15.65 -10.09
CA GLU A 40 4.61 -16.65 -9.38
C GLU A 40 4.21 -16.16 -7.98
N VAL A 41 5.15 -15.59 -7.23
CA VAL A 41 4.90 -14.98 -5.91
C VAL A 41 3.90 -13.83 -6.03
N ALA A 42 4.08 -12.94 -7.02
CA ALA A 42 3.18 -11.82 -7.24
C ALA A 42 1.75 -12.26 -7.62
N ARG A 43 1.60 -13.30 -8.46
CA ARG A 43 0.29 -13.90 -8.80
C ARG A 43 -0.45 -14.45 -7.59
N GLN A 44 0.27 -14.88 -6.55
CA GLN A 44 -0.31 -15.39 -5.30
C GLN A 44 -0.76 -14.27 -4.34
N GLY A 45 -0.62 -13.00 -4.75
CA GLY A 45 -0.92 -11.83 -3.92
C GLY A 45 0.12 -11.56 -2.83
N ALA A 46 1.34 -12.07 -3.01
CA ALA A 46 2.47 -11.74 -2.17
C ALA A 46 3.37 -10.70 -2.85
N THR A 47 4.06 -9.89 -2.05
CA THR A 47 5.08 -8.95 -2.49
C THR A 47 6.43 -9.69 -2.52
N PRO A 48 7.03 -9.91 -3.70
CA PRO A 48 8.33 -10.56 -3.82
C PRO A 48 9.46 -9.61 -3.41
N LEU A 49 10.29 -10.04 -2.46
CA LEU A 49 11.56 -9.38 -2.13
C LEU A 49 12.73 -10.26 -2.56
N VAL A 50 13.66 -9.70 -3.32
CA VAL A 50 14.86 -10.42 -3.75
C VAL A 50 15.98 -10.20 -2.75
N VAL A 51 16.74 -11.25 -2.45
CA VAL A 51 17.94 -11.20 -1.62
C VAL A 51 19.15 -11.50 -2.49
N ALA A 52 20.19 -10.67 -2.38
CA ALA A 52 21.44 -10.83 -3.09
C ALA A 52 22.63 -10.66 -2.14
N GLU A 53 23.74 -11.31 -2.48
CA GLU A 53 25.05 -11.14 -1.85
C GLU A 53 26.08 -10.77 -2.92
N GLY A 54 26.53 -9.51 -2.90
CA GLY A 54 27.38 -8.93 -3.95
C GLY A 54 26.74 -9.09 -5.33
N GLU A 55 27.44 -9.80 -6.22
CA GLU A 55 27.02 -10.10 -7.58
C GLU A 55 26.04 -11.28 -7.72
N LYS A 56 25.67 -11.96 -6.62
CA LYS A 56 24.89 -13.20 -6.67
C LYS A 56 23.51 -13.05 -6.04
N VAL A 57 22.47 -13.41 -6.79
CA VAL A 57 21.11 -13.57 -6.23
C VAL A 57 21.06 -14.85 -5.38
N LEU A 58 20.57 -14.73 -4.15
CA LEU A 58 20.41 -15.84 -3.20
C LEU A 58 19.02 -16.46 -3.26
N GLY A 59 17.99 -15.66 -3.57
CA GLY A 59 16.61 -16.13 -3.67
C GLY A 59 15.58 -15.03 -3.46
N ILE A 60 14.32 -15.44 -3.30
CA ILE A 60 13.16 -14.57 -3.11
C ILE A 60 12.49 -14.89 -1.78
N ILE A 61 12.03 -13.85 -1.10
CA ILE A 61 11.15 -13.92 0.07
C ILE A 61 9.76 -13.46 -0.39
N ALA A 62 8.76 -14.31 -0.23
CA ALA A 62 7.36 -13.96 -0.45
C ALA A 62 6.78 -13.34 0.82
N LEU A 63 6.37 -12.06 0.75
CA LEU A 63 5.66 -11.39 1.85
C LEU A 63 4.19 -11.32 1.49
N LYS A 64 3.34 -12.03 2.23
CA LYS A 64 1.89 -11.99 2.02
C LYS A 64 1.19 -11.35 3.21
N ASP A 65 0.36 -10.35 2.94
CA ASP A 65 -0.59 -9.86 3.92
C ASP A 65 -1.80 -10.79 4.00
N ILE A 66 -2.16 -11.16 5.22
CA ILE A 66 -3.32 -12.02 5.46
C ILE A 66 -4.57 -11.16 5.40
N VAL A 67 -5.38 -11.37 4.36
CA VAL A 67 -6.71 -10.79 4.28
C VAL A 67 -7.57 -11.38 5.40
N LYS A 68 -8.03 -10.53 6.32
CA LYS A 68 -8.84 -10.97 7.46
C LYS A 68 -10.13 -11.62 6.97
N GLY A 69 -10.46 -12.78 7.53
CA GLY A 69 -11.74 -13.45 7.26
C GLY A 69 -12.93 -12.51 7.48
N GLY A 70 -13.93 -12.59 6.61
CA GLY A 70 -15.12 -11.74 6.69
C GLY A 70 -15.02 -10.39 5.97
N ILE A 71 -13.84 -9.98 5.47
CA ILE A 71 -13.68 -8.66 4.83
C ILE A 71 -14.43 -8.57 3.49
N LYS A 72 -14.47 -9.68 2.74
CA LYS A 72 -15.15 -9.75 1.44
C LYS A 72 -16.65 -9.52 1.61
N GLU A 73 -17.23 -10.11 2.64
CA GLU A 73 -18.63 -9.93 3.01
C GLU A 73 -18.90 -8.47 3.45
N ARG A 74 -17.96 -7.85 4.17
CA ARG A 74 -18.08 -6.43 4.57
C ARG A 74 -18.04 -5.48 3.37
N PHE A 75 -17.12 -5.68 2.42
CA PHE A 75 -17.11 -4.89 1.19
C PHE A 75 -18.35 -5.13 0.33
N ALA A 76 -18.87 -6.37 0.29
CA ALA A 76 -20.15 -6.64 -0.38
C ALA A 76 -21.34 -5.90 0.28
N GLN A 77 -21.35 -5.76 1.61
CA GLN A 77 -22.36 -4.97 2.33
C GLN A 77 -22.24 -3.47 2.00
N LEU A 78 -21.02 -2.92 2.01
CA LEU A 78 -20.78 -1.52 1.62
C LEU A 78 -21.25 -1.24 0.20
N ARG A 79 -20.98 -2.16 -0.73
CA ARG A 79 -21.44 -2.07 -2.12
C ARG A 79 -22.97 -2.06 -2.22
N LYS A 80 -23.68 -2.88 -1.42
CA LYS A 80 -25.15 -2.87 -1.35
C LYS A 80 -25.72 -1.56 -0.79
N MET A 81 -24.95 -0.83 0.01
CA MET A 81 -25.29 0.50 0.51
C MET A 81 -24.94 1.62 -0.51
N GLY A 82 -24.40 1.27 -1.68
CA GLY A 82 -23.98 2.23 -2.70
C GLY A 82 -22.60 2.85 -2.45
N ILE A 83 -21.82 2.33 -1.49
CA ILE A 83 -20.48 2.84 -1.17
C ILE A 83 -19.46 2.12 -2.05
N LYS A 84 -18.72 2.89 -2.88
CA LYS A 84 -17.62 2.37 -3.69
C LYS A 84 -16.36 2.20 -2.82
N THR A 85 -15.69 1.05 -2.91
CA THR A 85 -14.44 0.76 -2.18
C THR A 85 -13.26 0.66 -3.14
N VAL A 86 -12.20 1.44 -2.87
CA VAL A 86 -10.99 1.48 -3.69
C VAL A 86 -9.78 1.21 -2.81
N MET A 87 -9.00 0.19 -3.15
CA MET A 87 -7.74 -0.10 -2.46
C MET A 87 -6.61 0.76 -3.03
N ILE A 88 -5.73 1.28 -2.17
CA ILE A 88 -4.56 2.05 -2.58
C ILE A 88 -3.34 1.36 -1.97
N THR A 89 -2.37 0.95 -2.80
CA THR A 89 -1.14 0.30 -2.34
C THR A 89 0.08 0.80 -3.13
N GLY A 90 1.26 0.69 -2.51
CA GLY A 90 2.54 0.88 -3.17
C GLY A 90 3.06 -0.38 -3.88
N ASP A 91 2.39 -1.52 -3.74
CA ASP A 91 2.76 -2.75 -4.44
C ASP A 91 2.57 -2.62 -5.96
N ASN A 92 3.26 -3.49 -6.70
CA ASN A 92 3.09 -3.60 -8.13
C ASN A 92 1.66 -4.02 -8.49
N ARG A 93 1.29 -3.78 -9.75
CA ARG A 93 -0.07 -4.02 -10.25
C ARG A 93 -0.54 -5.47 -10.12
N LEU A 94 0.36 -6.43 -10.24
CA LEU A 94 0.03 -7.87 -10.20
C LEU A 94 -0.34 -8.30 -8.78
N THR A 95 0.48 -7.94 -7.80
CA THR A 95 0.23 -8.19 -6.37
C THR A 95 -1.03 -7.45 -5.92
N ALA A 96 -1.18 -6.17 -6.29
CA ALA A 96 -2.35 -5.37 -5.95
C ALA A 96 -3.64 -5.98 -6.51
N ALA A 97 -3.65 -6.45 -7.77
CA ALA A 97 -4.82 -7.08 -8.37
C ALA A 97 -5.22 -8.37 -7.64
N ALA A 98 -4.24 -9.20 -7.27
CA ALA A 98 -4.48 -10.44 -6.53
C ALA A 98 -5.08 -10.16 -5.14
N ILE A 99 -4.53 -9.20 -4.40
CA ILE A 99 -5.05 -8.79 -3.09
C ILE A 99 -6.45 -8.16 -3.22
N ALA A 100 -6.67 -7.31 -4.24
CA ALA A 100 -7.96 -6.70 -4.49
C ALA A 100 -9.05 -7.75 -4.75
N ALA A 101 -8.73 -8.77 -5.54
CA ALA A 101 -9.63 -9.88 -5.85
C ALA A 101 -9.90 -10.77 -4.62
N GLU A 102 -8.87 -11.05 -3.81
CA GLU A 102 -9.00 -11.78 -2.54
C GLU A 102 -9.89 -11.03 -1.55
N ALA A 103 -9.66 -9.72 -1.38
CA ALA A 103 -10.43 -8.86 -0.49
C ALA A 103 -11.85 -8.54 -1.00
N GLY A 104 -12.07 -8.50 -2.31
CA GLY A 104 -13.37 -8.20 -2.91
C GLY A 104 -13.72 -6.70 -2.95
N VAL A 105 -12.70 -5.83 -3.08
CA VAL A 105 -12.89 -4.39 -3.33
C VAL A 105 -13.35 -4.12 -4.77
N ASP A 106 -13.80 -2.90 -5.06
CA ASP A 106 -14.38 -2.56 -6.36
C ASP A 106 -13.32 -2.17 -7.38
N ASP A 107 -12.23 -1.59 -6.89
CA ASP A 107 -11.19 -0.98 -7.68
C ASP A 107 -9.88 -0.91 -6.89
N PHE A 108 -8.77 -0.66 -7.57
CA PHE A 108 -7.49 -0.46 -6.89
C PHE A 108 -6.56 0.49 -7.65
N LEU A 109 -5.71 1.19 -6.89
CA LEU A 109 -4.58 1.97 -7.38
C LEU A 109 -3.29 1.30 -6.86
N ALA A 110 -2.53 0.72 -7.78
CA ALA A 110 -1.21 0.14 -7.52
C ALA A 110 -0.10 1.18 -7.71
N GLU A 111 1.09 0.91 -7.17
CA GLU A 111 2.27 1.77 -7.28
C GLU A 111 1.97 3.25 -6.94
N ALA A 112 1.08 3.45 -5.97
CA ALA A 112 0.44 4.75 -5.72
C ALA A 112 1.42 5.79 -5.16
N THR A 113 1.73 6.81 -5.96
CA THR A 113 2.47 7.99 -5.48
C THR A 113 1.57 8.91 -4.63
N PRO A 114 2.13 9.75 -3.75
CA PRO A 114 1.35 10.72 -2.99
C PRO A 114 0.45 11.60 -3.88
N GLU A 115 0.94 12.00 -5.05
CA GLU A 115 0.21 12.82 -6.02
C GLU A 115 -0.95 12.04 -6.64
N ALA A 116 -0.72 10.77 -7.00
CA ALA A 116 -1.76 9.91 -7.56
C ALA A 116 -2.90 9.68 -6.57
N LYS A 117 -2.59 9.50 -5.27
CA LYS A 117 -3.58 9.38 -4.19
C LYS A 117 -4.46 10.65 -4.11
N LEU A 118 -3.83 11.82 -4.09
CA LEU A 118 -4.53 13.10 -4.05
C LEU A 118 -5.41 13.34 -5.29
N ALA A 119 -4.89 13.01 -6.47
CA ALA A 119 -5.63 13.14 -7.72
C ALA A 119 -6.90 12.27 -7.72
N LEU A 120 -6.80 11.03 -7.22
CA LEU A 120 -7.93 10.12 -7.13
C LEU A 120 -9.03 10.63 -6.19
N ILE A 121 -8.65 11.19 -5.03
CA ILE A 121 -9.61 11.78 -4.09
C ILE A 121 -10.32 12.96 -4.74
N ARG A 122 -9.57 13.88 -5.34
CA ARG A 122 -10.12 15.07 -6.02
C ARG A 122 -11.03 14.69 -7.18
N GLN A 123 -10.68 13.65 -7.93
CA GLN A 123 -11.52 13.14 -9.00
C GLN A 123 -12.89 12.73 -8.45
N TYR A 124 -12.96 11.86 -7.45
CA TYR A 124 -14.24 11.43 -6.88
C TYR A 124 -15.03 12.58 -6.24
N GLN A 125 -14.34 13.54 -5.59
CA GLN A 125 -14.98 14.74 -5.07
C GLN A 125 -15.58 15.61 -6.18
N SER A 126 -14.87 15.75 -7.31
CA SER A 126 -15.37 16.51 -8.48
C SER A 126 -16.57 15.84 -9.15
N GLU A 127 -16.72 14.51 -8.99
CA GLU A 127 -17.90 13.75 -9.39
C GLU A 127 -19.08 13.90 -8.40
N GLY A 128 -18.94 14.73 -7.35
CA GLY A 128 -19.97 14.95 -6.35
C GLY A 128 -20.08 13.86 -5.29
N ARG A 129 -19.05 13.00 -5.13
CA ARG A 129 -19.01 11.96 -4.10
C ARG A 129 -18.31 12.48 -2.84
N LEU A 130 -18.81 12.08 -1.67
CA LEU A 130 -18.05 12.21 -0.43
C LEU A 130 -17.01 11.09 -0.35
N VAL A 131 -15.77 11.44 -0.02
CA VAL A 131 -14.65 10.51 0.04
C VAL A 131 -14.22 10.31 1.49
N ALA A 132 -14.28 9.06 1.96
CA ALA A 132 -13.65 8.64 3.19
C ALA A 132 -12.31 7.95 2.90
N MET A 133 -11.25 8.32 3.61
CA MET A 133 -9.93 7.71 3.50
C MET A 133 -9.42 7.20 4.84
N THR A 134 -8.78 6.04 4.81
CA THR A 134 -7.96 5.53 5.92
C THR A 134 -6.53 5.30 5.44
N GLY A 135 -5.56 5.52 6.31
CA GLY A 135 -4.14 5.43 5.97
C GLY A 135 -3.23 5.61 7.19
N ASP A 136 -1.92 5.51 6.95
CA ASP A 136 -0.91 5.85 7.96
C ASP A 136 -0.84 7.38 8.07
N GLY A 137 -1.07 7.92 9.26
CA GLY A 137 -1.14 9.36 9.51
C GLY A 137 0.11 10.14 9.09
N THR A 138 1.26 9.48 8.93
CA THR A 138 2.52 10.13 8.54
C THR A 138 2.70 10.17 7.02
N ASN A 139 2.55 9.01 6.36
CA ASN A 139 2.80 8.90 4.92
C ASN A 139 1.61 9.37 4.08
N ASP A 140 0.39 9.27 4.61
CA ASP A 140 -0.84 9.62 3.93
C ASP A 140 -1.41 10.98 4.38
N ALA A 141 -0.66 11.75 5.18
CA ALA A 141 -1.14 13.01 5.76
C ALA A 141 -1.79 13.97 4.75
N PRO A 142 -1.19 14.22 3.56
CA PRO A 142 -1.81 15.11 2.58
C PRO A 142 -3.12 14.56 2.03
N ALA A 143 -3.19 13.24 1.79
CA ALA A 143 -4.36 12.58 1.23
C ALA A 143 -5.49 12.49 2.27
N LEU A 144 -5.16 12.20 3.53
CA LEU A 144 -6.10 12.24 4.65
C LEU A 144 -6.68 13.64 4.84
N ALA A 145 -5.86 14.70 4.73
CA ALA A 145 -6.34 16.08 4.83
C ALA A 145 -7.25 16.52 3.66
N GLN A 146 -7.12 15.89 2.49
CA GLN A 146 -7.94 16.17 1.30
C GLN A 146 -9.30 15.44 1.34
N ALA A 147 -9.42 14.32 2.07
CA ALA A 147 -10.64 13.54 2.17
C ALA A 147 -11.72 14.26 3.00
N ASP A 148 -13.00 13.96 2.73
CA ASP A 148 -14.12 14.53 3.50
C ASP A 148 -14.23 13.91 4.89
N VAL A 149 -13.86 12.64 5.01
CA VAL A 149 -13.73 11.91 6.27
C VAL A 149 -12.40 11.19 6.29
N ALA A 150 -11.61 11.40 7.34
CA ALA A 150 -10.28 10.79 7.47
C ALA A 150 -10.17 9.96 8.74
N VAL A 151 -9.62 8.75 8.62
CA VAL A 151 -9.30 7.88 9.75
C VAL A 151 -7.83 7.50 9.69
N ALA A 152 -7.01 8.17 10.49
CA ALA A 152 -5.61 7.81 10.67
C ALA A 152 -5.48 6.57 11.56
N MET A 153 -4.76 5.56 11.09
CA MET A 153 -4.39 4.42 11.92
C MET A 153 -3.18 4.79 12.76
N ASN A 154 -3.28 4.67 14.09
CA ASN A 154 -2.21 5.04 15.02
C ASN A 154 -1.12 3.95 15.04
N SER A 155 -0.15 4.04 14.14
CA SER A 155 1.16 3.41 14.28
C SER A 155 2.01 4.35 15.13
N GLY A 156 2.19 4.04 16.42
CA GLY A 156 2.80 4.92 17.42
C GLY A 156 4.08 5.63 16.97
N HIS A 157 3.98 6.93 16.74
CA HIS A 157 5.08 7.88 16.84
C HIS A 157 4.54 9.14 17.54
N PRO A 158 5.20 9.70 18.57
CA PRO A 158 4.63 10.78 19.39
C PRO A 158 4.59 12.16 18.69
N GLY A 159 4.57 12.22 17.36
CA GLY A 159 4.67 13.46 16.58
C GLY A 159 3.40 13.88 15.83
N GLY A 160 2.26 13.27 16.10
CA GLY A 160 1.03 13.40 15.30
C GLY A 160 -0.18 13.98 16.03
N GLU A 161 0.01 14.84 17.03
CA GLU A 161 -1.09 15.66 17.55
C GLU A 161 -1.31 16.84 16.59
N GLY A 162 -2.18 16.71 15.58
CA GLY A 162 -2.42 17.87 14.72
C GLY A 162 -3.36 17.82 13.52
N SER A 163 -4.18 16.78 13.30
CA SER A 163 -5.10 16.83 12.13
C SER A 163 -6.47 16.14 12.27
N GLY A 164 -6.78 15.54 13.42
CA GLY A 164 -8.04 14.81 13.62
C GLY A 164 -9.24 15.61 14.16
N GLN A 165 -9.09 16.89 14.51
CA GLN A 165 -10.18 17.66 15.14
C GLN A 165 -10.34 19.07 14.56
N HIS A 166 -10.75 19.20 13.31
CA HIS A 166 -11.43 20.42 12.87
C HIS A 166 -12.70 20.07 12.10
N GLY A 167 -13.74 19.72 12.87
CA GLY A 167 -15.10 19.84 12.40
C GLY A 167 -15.40 21.30 12.05
N ARG A 168 -16.10 21.51 10.94
CA ARG A 168 -16.58 22.83 10.50
C ARG A 168 -17.39 23.51 11.62
N PRO A 169 -17.26 24.83 11.84
CA PRO A 169 -18.07 25.53 12.83
C PRO A 169 -19.51 25.61 12.33
N GLY A 170 -20.44 24.87 12.93
CA GLY A 170 -21.85 24.96 12.52
C GLY A 170 -22.85 23.98 13.12
N PHE A 171 -22.48 23.09 14.03
CA PHE A 171 -23.47 22.19 14.67
C PHE A 171 -23.31 22.19 16.19
N GLN A 172 -24.15 22.95 16.87
CA GLN A 172 -24.43 22.76 18.30
C GLN A 172 -25.61 21.78 18.39
N PRO A 173 -25.46 20.60 19.01
CA PRO A 173 -26.61 19.78 19.32
C PRO A 173 -27.36 20.41 20.50
N HIS A 174 -28.63 20.77 20.27
CA HIS A 174 -29.57 21.10 21.32
C HIS A 174 -29.67 19.92 22.30
N GLN A 175 -29.46 20.20 23.58
CA GLN A 175 -29.86 19.32 24.67
C GLN A 175 -31.39 19.23 24.64
N ALA A 176 -31.91 17.99 24.58
CA ALA A 176 -33.31 17.72 24.83
C ALA A 176 -33.50 17.51 26.34
N ASP A 177 -34.56 18.11 26.86
CA ASP A 177 -35.05 18.03 28.25
C ASP A 177 -35.38 16.60 28.69
#